data_AF-A0A953S0K0-F1
#
_entry.id   AF-A0A953S0K0-F1
#
_cell.length_a   1.000
_cell.length_b   1.000
_cell.length_c   1.000
_cell.angle_alpha   90.00
_cell.angle_beta   90.00
_cell.angle_gamma   90.00
#
_symmetry.space_group_name_H-M   'P 1'
#
loop_
_entity.id
_entity.type
_entity.pdbx_description
1 polymer ?
#
loop_
_entity_poly.entity_id
_entity_poly.type
_entity_poly.pdbx_seq_one_letter_code
_entity_poly.pdbx_strand_id
1 'polypeptide(L)'
;MNPPFRPGLSYRSILVPLELGSVLPVLLLGLLGLTQSARAQTAGIVVATGIPSIYSGACSATPLRDGGILYTGGRGAEVYDASTGTFMLTGSMISARCGQSATLLKDGRVLVAGGYTSIAVNDVLSSAEIYNPFAGTFQPTGDMITAQLYQTAVLLGNGKVLIAGGTRRVDATHEVTAPAELYDPASGTFARLEDLGAVFHPTATLLADGRVLLVGGNAELYDPTVGTFSALNSANLPQPLFGHSATLLANGKVLIVGGNQEYPDPSDADGEDSLQNAELYDPSTGTFENTGHLVRARAWHTATILPGGKIFISGGLCEGDCSLAELYDPALGTFAAAGNLLDGSDGWPVSLADGTVLLKGGSGSELYIPAPSAVSSASLTSPLAPESLASLFGARLATTTASADRTAPGTSLGGISLNVRDSAGSERLAPLLYVSPSQINFEVPPGTALGDILLEVINGAARSLVTAEIRGIAPGLFAFPGNKAVAYALRIEADGSQTILPAGSAIVLDDRQVYLILFATGIRNRSSLANVGCTIGGITMPVDYAGSNGEGVPGLDQVNVRLTTDARGNKDGHLVLTVDGVPSNAVFVDIH
;
A
#
# COMPACT_ATOMS: atom_id res chain seq x y z
N MET A 1 -28.52 -28.01 42.11
CA MET A 1 -29.02 -28.42 40.78
C MET A 1 -28.20 -27.64 39.76
N ASN A 2 -27.18 -28.29 39.18
CA ASN A 2 -26.44 -27.73 38.05
C ASN A 2 -27.30 -27.93 36.78
N PRO A 3 -27.47 -26.92 35.90
CA PRO A 3 -27.93 -27.21 34.56
C PRO A 3 -26.79 -27.90 33.77
N PRO A 4 -27.13 -28.77 32.81
CA PRO A 4 -26.14 -29.60 32.14
C PRO A 4 -25.30 -28.76 31.18
N PHE A 5 -23.98 -28.86 31.30
CA PHE A 5 -23.06 -28.58 30.20
C PHE A 5 -23.50 -29.46 29.01
N ARG A 6 -23.94 -28.85 27.90
CA ARG A 6 -24.10 -29.57 26.63
C ARG A 6 -22.73 -29.58 25.93
N PRO A 7 -22.11 -30.75 25.72
CA PRO A 7 -20.93 -30.85 24.87
C PRO A 7 -21.35 -30.81 23.40
N GLY A 8 -20.62 -30.03 22.60
CA GLY A 8 -20.61 -30.16 21.14
C GLY A 8 -21.50 -29.17 20.39
N LEU A 9 -21.01 -27.94 20.17
CA LEU A 9 -21.33 -27.23 18.93
C LEU A 9 -20.56 -27.93 17.81
N SER A 10 -21.27 -28.64 16.93
CA SER A 10 -20.65 -29.25 15.75
C SER A 10 -20.20 -28.18 14.76
N TYR A 11 -19.11 -28.40 14.02
CA TYR A 11 -18.56 -27.48 13.00
C TYR A 11 -19.60 -26.91 12.01
N ARG A 12 -20.71 -27.63 11.75
CA ARG A 12 -21.81 -27.16 10.88
C ARG A 12 -22.61 -25.97 11.45
N SER A 13 -22.46 -25.64 12.74
CA SER A 13 -23.18 -24.55 13.42
C SER A 13 -22.51 -23.17 13.30
N ILE A 14 -21.25 -23.13 12.84
CA ILE A 14 -20.46 -21.89 12.67
C ILE A 14 -20.34 -21.52 11.17
N LEU A 15 -20.70 -22.45 10.27
CA LEU A 15 -21.03 -22.13 8.88
C LEU A 15 -22.44 -21.52 8.88
N VAL A 16 -22.54 -20.22 9.09
CA VAL A 16 -23.83 -19.52 8.99
C VAL A 16 -24.26 -19.55 7.51
N PRO A 17 -25.44 -20.09 7.16
CA PRO A 17 -26.03 -19.79 5.87
C PRO A 17 -26.46 -18.34 5.90
N LEU A 18 -25.59 -17.43 5.46
CA LEU A 18 -25.89 -16.01 5.38
C LEU A 18 -26.99 -15.79 4.33
N GLU A 19 -28.09 -15.17 4.72
CA GLU A 19 -28.94 -14.50 3.73
C GLU A 19 -28.07 -13.45 3.03
N LEU A 20 -27.86 -13.64 1.72
CA LEU A 20 -26.97 -12.86 0.83
C LEU A 20 -27.19 -11.31 0.84
N GLY A 21 -28.04 -10.75 1.69
CA GLY A 21 -28.42 -9.34 1.66
C GLY A 21 -27.51 -8.37 2.43
N SER A 22 -26.79 -8.80 3.48
CA SER A 22 -26.22 -7.85 4.46
C SER A 22 -24.69 -7.76 4.53
N VAL A 23 -23.95 -8.78 4.08
CA VAL A 23 -22.47 -8.79 4.02
C VAL A 23 -21.95 -8.58 2.58
N LEU A 24 -22.82 -8.75 1.59
CA LEU A 24 -22.52 -8.57 0.17
C LEU A 24 -21.86 -7.22 -0.20
N PRO A 25 -22.15 -6.07 0.45
CA PRO A 25 -21.48 -4.81 0.17
C PRO A 25 -20.01 -4.77 0.64
N VAL A 26 -19.68 -5.50 1.71
CA VAL A 26 -18.37 -5.52 2.39
C VAL A 26 -17.35 -6.28 1.53
N LEU A 27 -17.78 -7.36 0.85
CA LEU A 27 -16.98 -8.06 -0.17
C LEU A 27 -16.94 -7.29 -1.51
N LEU A 28 -17.96 -6.46 -1.78
CA LEU A 28 -18.13 -5.70 -3.04
C LEU A 28 -17.02 -4.68 -3.26
N LEU A 29 -16.52 -4.02 -2.21
CA LEU A 29 -15.46 -3.02 -2.34
C LEU A 29 -14.06 -3.62 -2.51
N GLY A 30 -13.78 -4.82 -1.97
CA GLY A 30 -12.47 -5.46 -2.07
C GLY A 30 -12.22 -6.17 -3.40
N LEU A 31 -13.23 -6.84 -3.97
CA LEU A 31 -13.09 -7.58 -5.23
C LEU A 31 -13.40 -6.76 -6.51
N LEU A 32 -14.19 -5.68 -6.42
CA LEU A 32 -14.58 -4.83 -7.57
C LEU A 32 -14.02 -3.39 -7.48
N GLY A 33 -13.28 -3.01 -6.44
CA GLY A 33 -12.84 -1.64 -6.19
C GLY A 33 -11.86 -1.04 -7.21
N LEU A 34 -11.51 -1.78 -8.26
CA LEU A 34 -10.59 -1.34 -9.31
C LEU A 34 -11.29 -1.39 -10.68
N THR A 35 -12.44 -0.75 -10.78
CA THR A 35 -13.02 -0.42 -12.08
C THR A 35 -12.31 0.81 -12.62
N GLN A 36 -11.35 0.62 -13.53
CA GLN A 36 -10.84 1.71 -14.37
C GLN A 36 -10.83 1.29 -15.83
N SER A 37 -11.10 2.25 -16.71
CA SER A 37 -11.07 2.02 -18.15
C SER A 37 -9.63 2.07 -18.63
N ALA A 38 -9.11 1.00 -19.25
CA ALA A 38 -7.77 1.07 -19.83
C ALA A 38 -7.80 1.53 -21.27
N ARG A 39 -6.74 2.25 -21.64
CA ARG A 39 -6.33 2.48 -23.01
C ARG A 39 -5.40 1.36 -23.45
N ALA A 40 -5.46 0.99 -24.72
CA ALA A 40 -4.58 -0.05 -25.25
C ALA A 40 -3.15 0.50 -25.39
N GLN A 41 -2.23 0.02 -24.55
CA GLN A 41 -0.82 0.44 -24.56
C GLN A 41 0.11 -0.76 -24.34
N THR A 42 1.35 -0.69 -24.84
CA THR A 42 2.37 -1.74 -24.73
C THR A 42 3.17 -1.53 -23.44
N ALA A 43 3.57 -2.60 -22.75
CA ALA A 43 4.43 -2.50 -21.56
C ALA A 43 5.69 -1.67 -21.83
N GLY A 44 6.10 -0.88 -20.85
CA GLY A 44 7.16 0.13 -20.97
C GLY A 44 6.64 1.55 -20.70
N ILE A 45 7.50 2.53 -21.00
CA ILE A 45 7.21 3.95 -20.79
C ILE A 45 6.57 4.53 -22.05
N VAL A 46 5.45 5.23 -21.89
CA VAL A 46 4.70 5.88 -22.98
C VAL A 46 4.26 7.28 -22.60
N VAL A 47 3.99 8.13 -23.59
CA VAL A 47 3.44 9.48 -23.35
C VAL A 47 1.99 9.37 -22.83
N ALA A 48 1.72 9.97 -21.68
CA ALA A 48 0.36 10.07 -21.15
C ALA A 48 -0.44 11.12 -21.94
N THR A 49 -1.73 10.89 -22.13
CA THR A 49 -2.61 11.87 -22.79
C THR A 49 -3.22 12.80 -21.76
N GLY A 50 -3.31 14.09 -22.10
CA GLY A 50 -3.83 15.11 -21.19
C GLY A 50 -2.69 15.66 -20.35
N ILE A 51 -2.52 16.97 -20.41
CA ILE A 51 -1.46 17.67 -19.69
C ILE A 51 -2.12 18.49 -18.59
N PRO A 52 -1.66 18.39 -17.32
CA PRO A 52 -2.21 19.20 -16.24
C PRO A 52 -2.14 20.69 -16.60
N SER A 53 -3.20 21.44 -16.30
CA SER A 53 -3.22 22.89 -16.58
C SER A 53 -2.32 23.68 -15.62
N ILE A 54 -2.00 23.14 -14.44
CA ILE A 54 -0.98 23.67 -13.52
C ILE A 54 0.44 23.28 -13.94
N TYR A 55 0.85 23.72 -15.13
CA TYR A 55 2.04 23.28 -15.85
C TYR A 55 3.40 23.61 -15.18
N SER A 56 3.46 24.34 -14.07
CA SER A 56 4.76 24.81 -13.51
C SER A 56 4.88 24.85 -11.99
N GLY A 57 3.87 24.40 -11.22
CA GLY A 57 3.83 24.70 -9.79
C GLY A 57 3.26 23.62 -8.87
N ALA A 58 2.95 22.42 -9.37
CA ALA A 58 2.62 21.33 -8.44
C ALA A 58 3.89 20.96 -7.67
N CYS A 59 3.75 20.79 -6.37
CA CYS A 59 4.82 20.53 -5.42
C CYS A 59 4.56 19.27 -4.56
N SER A 60 3.39 18.66 -4.73
CA SER A 60 3.01 17.40 -4.07
C SER A 60 1.94 16.68 -4.89
N ALA A 61 1.95 15.35 -4.81
CA ALA A 61 0.94 14.46 -5.39
C ALA A 61 0.47 13.46 -4.32
N THR A 62 -0.83 13.35 -4.12
CA THR A 62 -1.42 12.53 -3.05
C THR A 62 -2.50 11.61 -3.63
N PRO A 63 -2.34 10.28 -3.50
CA PRO A 63 -3.40 9.34 -3.86
C PRO A 63 -4.68 9.61 -3.06
N LEU A 64 -5.82 9.53 -3.72
CA LEU A 64 -7.15 9.64 -3.12
C LEU A 64 -7.80 8.25 -3.01
N ARG A 65 -8.85 8.16 -2.18
CA ARG A 65 -9.54 6.88 -1.92
C ARG A 65 -10.27 6.30 -3.11
N ASP A 66 -10.68 7.14 -4.03
CA ASP A 66 -11.38 6.79 -5.26
C ASP A 66 -10.44 6.35 -6.39
N GLY A 67 -9.13 6.29 -6.12
CA GLY A 67 -8.11 5.97 -7.13
C GLY A 67 -7.69 7.17 -7.98
N GLY A 68 -8.20 8.37 -7.69
CA GLY A 68 -7.68 9.61 -8.24
C GLY A 68 -6.39 10.06 -7.56
N ILE A 69 -5.72 11.06 -8.14
CA ILE A 69 -4.53 11.69 -7.55
C ILE A 69 -4.75 13.19 -7.42
N LEU A 70 -4.62 13.72 -6.21
CA LEU A 70 -4.61 15.16 -5.98
C LEU A 70 -3.19 15.70 -6.19
N TYR A 71 -3.04 16.61 -7.13
CA TYR A 71 -1.85 17.44 -7.30
C TYR A 71 -2.07 18.79 -6.64
N THR A 72 -1.13 19.24 -5.81
CA THR A 72 -1.18 20.56 -5.14
C THR A 72 0.13 21.33 -5.32
N GLY A 73 0.04 22.65 -5.45
CA GLY A 73 1.18 23.55 -5.31
C GLY A 73 0.89 24.96 -5.81
N GLY A 74 1.66 25.95 -5.32
CA GLY A 74 1.24 27.34 -5.41
C GLY A 74 -0.11 27.51 -4.73
N ARG A 75 -1.10 28.14 -5.38
CA ARG A 75 -2.53 28.12 -4.92
C ARG A 75 -3.36 27.05 -5.61
N GLY A 76 -2.82 26.42 -6.65
CA GLY A 76 -3.58 25.53 -7.53
C GLY A 76 -3.71 24.13 -6.98
N ALA A 77 -4.79 23.45 -7.38
CA ALA A 77 -4.92 22.02 -7.23
C ALA A 77 -5.70 21.41 -8.40
N GLU A 78 -5.33 20.19 -8.77
CA GLU A 78 -5.98 19.39 -9.80
C GLU A 78 -6.13 17.95 -9.32
N VAL A 79 -7.18 17.28 -9.78
CA VAL A 79 -7.38 15.85 -9.58
C VAL A 79 -7.19 15.14 -10.91
N TYR A 80 -6.26 14.18 -10.94
CA TYR A 80 -6.16 13.22 -12.02
C TYR A 80 -7.18 12.11 -11.79
N ASP A 81 -8.08 11.93 -12.76
CA ASP A 81 -8.98 10.79 -12.81
C ASP A 81 -8.34 9.72 -13.71
N ALA A 82 -7.90 8.63 -13.08
CA ALA A 82 -7.26 7.52 -13.76
C ALA A 82 -8.23 6.71 -14.64
N SER A 83 -9.54 6.76 -14.34
CA SER A 83 -10.55 6.06 -15.14
C SER A 83 -10.75 6.69 -16.50
N THR A 84 -10.57 8.01 -16.63
CA THR A 84 -10.69 8.76 -17.89
C THR A 84 -9.32 9.16 -18.47
N GLY A 85 -8.28 9.13 -17.64
CA GLY A 85 -6.94 9.62 -17.95
C GLY A 85 -6.93 11.14 -18.15
N THR A 86 -7.70 11.89 -17.37
CA THR A 86 -7.83 13.35 -17.52
C THR A 86 -7.58 14.07 -16.21
N PHE A 87 -6.98 15.26 -16.30
CA PHE A 87 -6.88 16.20 -15.18
C PHE A 87 -8.10 17.11 -15.13
N MET A 88 -8.61 17.34 -13.92
CA MET A 88 -9.69 18.28 -13.65
C MET A 88 -9.27 19.27 -12.56
N LEU A 89 -9.51 20.55 -12.78
CA LEU A 89 -9.33 21.57 -11.75
C LEU A 89 -10.28 21.31 -10.57
N THR A 90 -9.77 21.51 -9.36
CA THR A 90 -10.56 21.50 -8.12
C THR A 90 -10.44 22.84 -7.40
N GLY A 91 -10.85 22.91 -6.13
CA GLY A 91 -10.66 24.09 -5.28
C GLY A 91 -9.21 24.54 -5.19
N SER A 92 -9.00 25.75 -4.67
CA SER A 92 -7.67 26.34 -4.52
C SER A 92 -7.26 26.43 -3.06
N MET A 93 -5.96 26.28 -2.78
CA MET A 93 -5.39 26.50 -1.46
C MET A 93 -5.51 27.99 -1.06
N ILE A 94 -5.78 28.21 0.22
CA ILE A 94 -5.94 29.53 0.84
C ILE A 94 -4.60 30.24 0.93
N SER A 95 -3.53 29.52 1.23
CA SER A 95 -2.16 30.02 1.19
C SER A 95 -1.40 29.33 0.05
N ALA A 96 -0.66 30.12 -0.71
CA ALA A 96 0.23 29.57 -1.73
C ALA A 96 1.35 28.78 -1.04
N ARG A 97 1.63 27.54 -1.44
CA ARG A 97 2.71 26.76 -0.83
C ARG A 97 3.39 25.77 -1.77
N CYS A 98 4.67 25.56 -1.55
CA CYS A 98 5.50 24.48 -2.08
C CYS A 98 6.38 23.90 -0.96
N GLY A 99 6.92 22.68 -1.15
CA GLY A 99 7.69 22.00 -0.10
C GLY A 99 6.87 21.61 1.14
N GLN A 100 5.54 21.55 0.98
CA GLN A 100 4.58 21.12 2.00
C GLN A 100 4.51 19.60 2.09
N SER A 101 4.00 19.10 3.20
CA SER A 101 3.53 17.71 3.30
C SER A 101 2.05 17.64 2.94
N ALA A 102 1.64 16.56 2.30
CA ALA A 102 0.25 16.27 1.99
C ALA A 102 -0.09 14.81 2.35
N THR A 103 -1.03 14.61 3.26
CA THR A 103 -1.33 13.29 3.85
C THR A 103 -2.82 12.98 3.73
N LEU A 104 -3.15 11.88 3.05
CA LEU A 104 -4.50 11.33 3.02
C LEU A 104 -4.89 10.84 4.43
N LEU A 105 -6.01 11.31 4.96
CA LEU A 105 -6.51 10.99 6.29
C LEU A 105 -7.45 9.77 6.27
N LYS A 106 -7.67 9.19 7.46
CA LYS A 106 -8.59 8.05 7.65
C LYS A 106 -10.06 8.33 7.27
N ASP A 107 -10.46 9.57 7.05
CA ASP A 107 -11.80 9.92 6.59
C ASP A 107 -11.86 10.24 5.08
N GLY A 108 -10.72 10.19 4.38
CA GLY A 108 -10.61 10.47 2.95
C GLY A 108 -10.31 11.93 2.61
N ARG A 109 -10.22 12.83 3.59
CA ARG A 109 -9.72 14.20 3.38
C ARG A 109 -8.19 14.19 3.30
N VAL A 110 -7.58 15.28 2.83
CA VAL A 110 -6.11 15.43 2.77
C VAL A 110 -5.67 16.59 3.65
N LEU A 111 -4.76 16.34 4.59
CA LEU A 111 -4.06 17.39 5.34
C LEU A 111 -2.91 17.91 4.49
N VAL A 112 -2.84 19.22 4.31
CA VAL A 112 -1.73 19.92 3.66
C VAL A 112 -1.11 20.87 4.68
N ALA A 113 0.15 20.66 5.06
CA ALA A 113 0.77 21.39 6.16
C ALA A 113 2.15 21.94 5.77
N GLY A 114 2.46 23.16 6.24
CA GLY A 114 3.78 23.76 6.08
C GLY A 114 4.14 24.18 4.66
N GLY A 115 5.43 24.13 4.36
CA GLY A 115 6.02 24.58 3.10
C GLY A 115 6.38 26.06 3.13
N TYR A 116 6.58 26.64 1.95
CA TYR A 116 6.99 28.04 1.78
C TYR A 116 6.18 28.70 0.65
N THR A 117 6.03 30.03 0.72
CA THR A 117 5.47 30.81 -0.39
C THR A 117 6.56 31.23 -1.37
N SER A 118 7.76 31.53 -0.86
CA SER A 118 8.94 31.94 -1.63
C SER A 118 10.23 31.58 -0.92
N ILE A 119 11.09 30.82 -1.61
CA ILE A 119 12.46 30.52 -1.14
C ILE A 119 13.30 31.80 -1.04
N ALA A 120 13.18 32.72 -2.00
CA ALA A 120 14.06 33.88 -2.11
C ALA A 120 14.01 34.83 -0.91
N VAL A 121 12.89 34.85 -0.19
CA VAL A 121 12.71 35.68 1.02
C VAL A 121 12.51 34.86 2.29
N ASN A 122 12.73 33.54 2.22
CA ASN A 122 12.59 32.61 3.34
C ASN A 122 11.21 32.70 4.04
N ASP A 123 10.13 32.77 3.26
CA ASP A 123 8.76 32.85 3.77
C ASP A 123 8.18 31.44 4.02
N VAL A 124 8.54 30.88 5.18
CA VAL A 124 8.16 29.54 5.62
C VAL A 124 6.85 29.59 6.39
N LEU A 125 5.96 28.62 6.14
CA LEU A 125 4.60 28.58 6.66
C LEU A 125 4.48 27.63 7.85
N SER A 126 3.74 28.05 8.89
CA SER A 126 3.18 27.16 9.90
C SER A 126 1.74 26.73 9.57
N SER A 127 1.08 27.44 8.66
CA SER A 127 -0.33 27.19 8.35
C SER A 127 -0.57 25.80 7.75
N ALA A 128 -1.75 25.24 8.04
CA ALA A 128 -2.23 24.00 7.47
C ALA A 128 -3.68 24.12 6.97
N GLU A 129 -4.01 23.29 6.00
CA GLU A 129 -5.31 23.26 5.32
C GLU A 129 -5.78 21.82 5.14
N ILE A 130 -7.10 21.63 5.10
CA ILE A 130 -7.75 20.36 4.82
C ILE A 130 -8.46 20.45 3.47
N TYR A 131 -8.08 19.57 2.55
CA TYR A 131 -8.80 19.37 1.30
C TYR A 131 -9.86 18.30 1.46
N ASN A 132 -11.09 18.63 1.05
CA ASN A 132 -12.19 17.69 0.94
C ASN A 132 -12.41 17.30 -0.53
N PRO A 133 -12.07 16.06 -0.95
CA PRO A 133 -12.20 15.64 -2.34
C PRO A 133 -13.65 15.55 -2.81
N PHE A 134 -14.62 15.27 -1.93
CA PHE A 134 -16.04 15.19 -2.30
C PHE A 134 -16.63 16.56 -2.64
N ALA A 135 -16.20 17.59 -1.92
CA ALA A 135 -16.64 18.96 -2.14
C ALA A 135 -15.73 19.74 -3.10
N GLY A 136 -14.51 19.26 -3.34
CA GLY A 136 -13.48 19.98 -4.07
C GLY A 136 -13.08 21.30 -3.41
N THR A 137 -12.97 21.34 -2.07
CA THR A 137 -12.71 22.59 -1.32
C THR A 137 -11.57 22.45 -0.33
N PHE A 138 -10.84 23.55 -0.09
CA PHE A 138 -9.85 23.71 0.97
C PHE A 138 -10.43 24.52 2.13
N GLN A 139 -10.11 24.12 3.35
CA GLN A 139 -10.50 24.82 4.58
C GLN A 139 -9.29 24.92 5.52
N PRO A 140 -9.15 26.01 6.29
CA PRO A 140 -8.06 26.12 7.25
C PRO A 140 -8.28 25.14 8.42
N THR A 141 -7.19 24.64 9.00
CA THR A 141 -7.18 23.92 10.28
C THR A 141 -6.23 24.63 11.25
N GLY A 142 -5.92 24.04 12.41
CA GLY A 142 -4.92 24.60 13.32
C GLY A 142 -3.55 24.76 12.64
N ASP A 143 -2.75 25.69 13.14
CA ASP A 143 -1.39 25.90 12.64
C ASP A 143 -0.41 24.94 13.35
N MET A 144 0.65 24.56 12.64
CA MET A 144 1.83 23.92 13.25
C MET A 144 2.42 24.87 14.30
N ILE A 145 3.03 24.29 15.33
CA ILE A 145 3.71 25.04 16.39
C ILE A 145 4.93 25.77 15.82
N THR A 146 5.58 25.18 14.83
CA THR A 146 6.73 25.75 14.12
C THR A 146 6.46 25.84 12.61
N ALA A 147 6.85 26.97 12.01
CA ALA A 147 6.92 27.07 10.55
C ALA A 147 8.05 26.18 10.01
N GLN A 148 7.73 25.28 9.07
CA GLN A 148 8.67 24.32 8.51
C GLN A 148 8.36 23.97 7.05
N LEU A 149 9.40 23.58 6.31
CA LEU A 149 9.33 23.08 4.94
C LEU A 149 10.13 21.78 4.78
N TYR A 150 9.85 21.02 3.72
CA TYR A 150 10.51 19.74 3.39
C TYR A 150 10.43 18.69 4.50
N GLN A 151 9.42 18.81 5.34
CA GLN A 151 9.07 17.81 6.35
C GLN A 151 8.45 16.57 5.70
N THR A 152 8.62 15.43 6.35
CA THR A 152 7.86 14.23 6.03
C THR A 152 6.63 14.14 6.93
N ALA A 153 5.58 13.47 6.45
CA ALA A 153 4.37 13.26 7.21
C ALA A 153 3.78 11.87 6.98
N VAL A 154 3.39 11.21 8.07
CA VAL A 154 2.86 9.83 8.06
C VAL A 154 1.57 9.78 8.86
N LEU A 155 0.51 9.26 8.22
CA LEU A 155 -0.72 8.89 8.92
C LEU A 155 -0.44 7.66 9.79
N LEU A 156 -0.61 7.80 11.10
CA LEU A 156 -0.39 6.74 12.07
C LEU A 156 -1.60 5.81 12.15
N GLY A 157 -1.35 4.61 12.70
CA GLY A 157 -2.40 3.64 13.04
C GLY A 157 -3.54 4.30 13.80
N ASN A 158 -3.28 5.09 14.84
CA ASN A 158 -4.32 5.77 15.64
C ASN A 158 -5.09 6.91 14.92
N GLY A 159 -4.81 7.20 13.65
CA GLY A 159 -5.49 8.23 12.85
C GLY A 159 -4.92 9.65 12.98
N LYS A 160 -3.90 9.86 13.83
CA LYS A 160 -3.16 11.13 13.89
C LYS A 160 -2.08 11.15 12.80
N VAL A 161 -1.55 12.34 12.48
CA VAL A 161 -0.46 12.49 11.51
C VAL A 161 0.80 12.92 12.23
N LEU A 162 1.85 12.10 12.19
CA LEU A 162 3.18 12.50 12.60
C LEU A 162 3.78 13.35 11.48
N ILE A 163 4.22 14.55 11.81
CA ILE A 163 5.01 15.41 10.94
C ILE A 163 6.40 15.54 11.58
N ALA A 164 7.44 15.21 10.83
CA ALA A 164 8.77 15.12 11.39
C ALA A 164 9.83 15.59 10.39
N GLY A 165 10.96 16.04 10.92
CA GLY A 165 12.05 16.59 10.12
C GLY A 165 11.68 17.89 9.42
N GLY A 166 12.34 18.15 8.30
CA GLY A 166 12.25 19.43 7.59
C GLY A 166 13.05 20.54 8.26
N THR A 167 13.10 21.70 7.62
CA THR A 167 13.90 22.84 8.09
C THR A 167 13.02 24.03 8.40
N ARG A 168 13.52 24.91 9.28
CA ARG A 168 12.87 26.18 9.63
C ARG A 168 13.26 27.34 8.71
N ARG A 169 14.28 27.13 7.88
CA ARG A 169 14.89 28.14 7.00
C ARG A 169 15.43 27.50 5.74
N VAL A 170 15.46 28.30 4.68
CA VAL A 170 16.15 27.99 3.44
C VAL A 170 17.51 28.72 3.47
N ASP A 171 18.50 28.11 4.11
CA ASP A 171 19.90 28.54 4.06
C ASP A 171 20.80 27.36 3.68
N ALA A 172 22.00 27.61 3.16
CA ALA A 172 22.86 26.56 2.59
C ALA A 172 23.28 25.47 3.60
N THR A 173 23.13 25.71 4.91
CA THR A 173 23.48 24.73 5.94
C THR A 173 22.33 23.79 6.25
N HIS A 174 21.06 24.16 6.01
CA HIS A 174 19.87 23.35 6.33
C HIS A 174 19.86 22.85 7.80
N GLU A 175 20.68 23.46 8.67
CA GLU A 175 21.15 22.91 9.96
C GLU A 175 20.13 23.05 11.10
N VAL A 176 18.90 23.48 10.81
CA VAL A 176 17.87 23.68 11.82
C VAL A 176 16.69 22.77 11.54
N THR A 177 16.78 21.54 12.04
CA THR A 177 15.69 20.57 12.04
C THR A 177 14.50 21.13 12.83
N ALA A 178 13.32 21.11 12.24
CA ALA A 178 12.10 21.47 12.94
C ALA A 178 11.73 20.37 13.97
N PRO A 179 11.09 20.72 15.10
CA PRO A 179 10.58 19.71 16.03
C PRO A 179 9.59 18.79 15.33
N ALA A 180 9.52 17.53 15.76
CA ALA A 180 8.41 16.69 15.35
C ALA A 180 7.10 17.18 15.97
N GLU A 181 6.01 17.06 15.23
CA GLU A 181 4.68 17.50 15.63
C GLU A 181 3.64 16.42 15.29
N LEU A 182 2.59 16.34 16.11
CA LEU A 182 1.49 15.42 15.94
C LEU A 182 0.20 16.19 15.68
N TYR A 183 -0.37 16.00 14.50
CA TYR A 183 -1.68 16.56 14.15
C TYR A 183 -2.80 15.60 14.56
N ASP A 184 -3.80 16.12 15.25
CA ASP A 184 -5.05 15.41 15.54
C ASP A 184 -6.19 15.89 14.61
N PRO A 185 -6.64 15.08 13.64
CA PRO A 185 -7.73 15.45 12.75
C PRO A 185 -9.09 15.64 13.43
N ALA A 186 -9.30 15.08 14.63
CA ALA A 186 -10.56 15.17 15.35
C ALA A 186 -10.75 16.55 16.00
N SER A 187 -9.66 17.12 16.53
CA SER A 187 -9.66 18.47 17.12
C SER A 187 -9.13 19.55 16.17
N GLY A 188 -8.43 19.16 15.11
CA GLY A 188 -7.76 20.09 14.18
C GLY A 188 -6.56 20.81 14.80
N THR A 189 -5.84 20.16 15.72
CA THR A 189 -4.76 20.79 16.50
C THR A 189 -3.43 20.06 16.36
N PHE A 190 -2.33 20.82 16.44
CA PHE A 190 -0.96 20.31 16.49
C PHE A 190 -0.45 20.24 17.93
N ALA A 191 0.31 19.20 18.25
CA ALA A 191 1.03 19.06 19.51
C ALA A 191 2.51 18.79 19.22
N ARG A 192 3.40 19.51 19.91
CA ARG A 192 4.84 19.30 19.82
C ARG A 192 5.25 17.97 20.45
N LEU A 193 6.15 17.24 19.79
CA LEU A 193 6.85 16.06 20.31
C LEU A 193 8.29 16.43 20.69
N GLU A 194 9.03 15.44 21.18
CA GLU A 194 10.48 15.57 21.35
C GLU A 194 11.17 15.82 20.00
N ASP A 195 12.30 16.52 20.05
CA ASP A 195 13.07 16.81 18.85
C ASP A 195 13.73 15.50 18.36
N LEU A 196 13.72 15.30 17.04
CA LEU A 196 14.53 14.25 16.42
C LEU A 196 16.00 14.48 16.78
N GLY A 197 16.77 13.40 16.85
CA GLY A 197 18.22 13.51 16.84
C GLY A 197 18.75 13.99 15.49
N ALA A 198 19.98 13.59 15.13
CA ALA A 198 20.68 14.04 13.93
C ALA A 198 20.15 13.36 12.62
N VAL A 199 18.83 13.28 12.44
CA VAL A 199 18.20 12.76 11.23
C VAL A 199 17.82 13.93 10.32
N PHE A 200 18.56 14.10 9.22
CA PHE A 200 18.42 15.24 8.32
C PHE A 200 17.52 14.88 7.14
N HIS A 201 16.53 15.72 6.85
CA HIS A 201 15.58 15.51 5.73
C HIS A 201 15.04 14.06 5.64
N PRO A 202 14.43 13.54 6.72
CA PRO A 202 14.07 12.13 6.75
C PRO A 202 13.00 11.75 5.73
N THR A 203 13.13 10.55 5.18
CA THR A 203 11.97 9.77 4.78
C THR A 203 11.30 9.19 6.04
N ALA A 204 9.98 8.97 6.00
CA ALA A 204 9.26 8.33 7.09
C ALA A 204 8.42 7.16 6.57
N THR A 205 8.59 5.99 7.17
CA THR A 205 7.91 4.76 6.77
C THR A 205 7.16 4.18 7.97
N LEU A 206 5.82 4.12 7.87
CA LEU A 206 5.00 3.40 8.85
C LEU A 206 5.28 1.90 8.71
N LEU A 207 5.69 1.26 9.79
CA LEU A 207 6.00 -0.16 9.84
C LEU A 207 4.75 -1.00 10.14
N ALA A 208 4.85 -2.30 9.85
CA ALA A 208 3.80 -3.27 10.11
C ALA A 208 3.53 -3.56 11.60
N ASP A 209 4.20 -2.89 12.52
CA ASP A 209 3.93 -2.93 13.96
C ASP A 209 3.43 -1.58 14.52
N GLY A 210 3.23 -0.60 13.64
CA GLY A 210 2.69 0.72 13.97
C GLY A 210 3.75 1.76 14.30
N ARG A 211 5.01 1.36 14.47
CA ARG A 211 6.14 2.30 14.63
C ARG A 211 6.45 3.00 13.33
N VAL A 212 7.15 4.14 13.38
CA VAL A 212 7.58 4.88 12.18
C VAL A 212 9.10 4.91 12.12
N LEU A 213 9.66 4.32 11.07
CA LEU A 213 11.09 4.44 10.76
C LEU A 213 11.35 5.77 10.07
N LEU A 214 12.31 6.53 10.58
CA LEU A 214 12.80 7.77 10.02
C LEU A 214 14.24 7.55 9.56
N VAL A 215 14.55 7.85 8.29
CA VAL A 215 15.91 7.69 7.72
C VAL A 215 16.33 8.96 7.03
N GLY A 216 17.54 9.46 7.32
CA GLY A 216 18.07 10.74 6.82
C GLY A 216 19.57 10.91 7.11
N GLY A 217 20.36 9.89 6.80
CA GLY A 217 21.74 9.72 7.23
C GLY A 217 21.78 8.87 8.49
N ASN A 218 21.28 9.41 9.61
CA ASN A 218 20.94 8.59 10.76
C ASN A 218 19.55 7.96 10.61
N ALA A 219 19.24 7.00 11.48
CA ALA A 219 17.92 6.40 11.55
C ALA A 219 17.38 6.43 12.98
N GLU A 220 16.08 6.76 13.09
CA GLU A 220 15.34 6.75 14.34
C GLU A 220 14.03 6.02 14.17
N LEU A 221 13.51 5.49 15.28
CA LEU A 221 12.24 4.82 15.32
C LEU A 221 11.31 5.55 16.28
N TYR A 222 10.17 6.00 15.78
CA TYR A 222 9.12 6.60 16.59
C TYR A 222 8.12 5.53 17.04
N ASP A 223 7.90 5.44 18.34
CA ASP A 223 6.84 4.61 18.91
C ASP A 223 5.63 5.47 19.28
N PRO A 224 4.49 5.37 18.56
CA PRO A 224 3.31 6.17 18.82
C PRO A 224 2.56 5.78 20.10
N THR A 225 2.86 4.64 20.72
CA THR A 225 2.18 4.18 21.94
C THR A 225 2.67 4.93 23.18
N VAL A 226 3.97 5.24 23.19
CA VAL A 226 4.63 5.99 24.27
C VAL A 226 5.01 7.41 23.85
N GLY A 227 5.05 7.71 22.54
CA GLY A 227 5.33 9.03 21.99
C GLY A 227 6.81 9.41 22.00
N THR A 228 7.71 8.44 21.85
CA THR A 228 9.17 8.64 21.98
C THR A 228 9.93 8.17 20.75
N PHE A 229 11.10 8.79 20.51
CA PHE A 229 12.05 8.39 19.48
C PHE A 229 13.19 7.55 20.07
N SER A 230 13.63 6.52 19.34
CA SER A 230 14.82 5.73 19.68
C SER A 230 15.79 5.65 18.51
N ALA A 231 17.06 6.00 18.74
CA ALA A 231 18.11 5.91 17.73
C ALA A 231 18.40 4.46 17.34
N LEU A 232 18.58 4.22 16.04
CA LEU A 232 19.00 2.94 15.48
C LEU A 232 20.48 3.00 15.11
N ASN A 233 21.16 1.85 15.21
CA ASN A 233 22.52 1.74 14.70
C ASN A 233 22.49 1.60 13.18
N SER A 234 22.87 2.66 12.49
CA SER A 234 22.88 2.75 11.02
C SER A 234 24.29 2.71 10.44
N ALA A 235 25.21 1.92 11.01
CA ALA A 235 26.61 1.88 10.58
C ALA A 235 26.85 1.65 9.07
N ASN A 236 25.85 1.16 8.33
CA ASN A 236 25.91 0.97 6.88
C ASN A 236 25.32 2.15 6.09
N LEU A 237 24.43 2.96 6.68
CA LEU A 237 23.86 4.11 5.99
C LEU A 237 24.94 5.18 5.78
N PRO A 238 25.12 5.69 4.55
CA PRO A 238 25.97 6.83 4.29
C PRO A 238 25.49 8.05 5.08
N GLN A 239 26.42 8.83 5.62
CA GLN A 239 26.12 9.98 6.48
C GLN A 239 26.67 11.26 5.86
N PRO A 240 25.86 12.34 5.72
CA PRO A 240 24.37 12.38 5.72
C PRO A 240 23.76 11.71 4.46
N LEU A 241 22.42 11.60 4.39
CA LEU A 241 21.70 10.99 3.24
C LEU A 241 20.46 11.80 2.82
N PHE A 242 20.56 12.59 1.76
CA PHE A 242 19.49 13.44 1.23
C PHE A 242 18.85 12.84 -0.04
N GLY A 243 17.57 13.13 -0.30
CA GLY A 243 16.93 12.76 -1.56
C GLY A 243 16.86 11.25 -1.85
N HIS A 244 17.08 10.40 -0.85
CA HIS A 244 16.88 8.96 -0.95
C HIS A 244 15.39 8.62 -0.90
N SER A 245 15.04 7.41 -1.30
CA SER A 245 13.69 6.86 -1.10
C SER A 245 13.71 5.76 -0.04
N ALA A 246 12.60 5.60 0.68
CA ALA A 246 12.38 4.50 1.63
C ALA A 246 11.01 3.87 1.38
N THR A 247 10.99 2.58 1.07
CA THR A 247 9.79 1.84 0.64
C THR A 247 9.55 0.63 1.53
N LEU A 248 8.40 0.56 2.21
CA LEU A 248 7.99 -0.64 2.96
C LEU A 248 7.67 -1.77 1.97
N LEU A 249 8.39 -2.87 2.07
CA LEU A 249 8.20 -4.06 1.27
C LEU A 249 7.12 -4.97 1.89
N ALA A 250 6.50 -5.81 1.07
CA ALA A 250 5.47 -6.75 1.52
C ALA A 250 5.96 -7.77 2.57
N ASN A 251 7.26 -8.04 2.61
CA ASN A 251 7.88 -8.89 3.64
C ASN A 251 8.14 -8.16 4.98
N GLY A 252 7.74 -6.88 5.10
CA GLY A 252 7.90 -6.07 6.30
C GLY A 252 9.23 -5.33 6.41
N LYS A 253 10.21 -5.61 5.53
CA LYS A 253 11.47 -4.84 5.48
C LYS A 253 11.26 -3.49 4.80
N VAL A 254 12.15 -2.53 5.04
CA VAL A 254 12.14 -1.23 4.34
C VAL A 254 13.35 -1.16 3.42
N LEU A 255 13.11 -0.94 2.13
CA LEU A 255 14.16 -0.68 1.14
C LEU A 255 14.51 0.80 1.14
N ILE A 256 15.76 1.14 1.46
CA ILE A 256 16.34 2.46 1.35
C ILE A 256 17.22 2.49 0.11
N VAL A 257 17.03 3.46 -0.80
CA VAL A 257 17.75 3.51 -2.08
C VAL A 257 18.29 4.89 -2.38
N GLY A 258 19.54 4.93 -2.87
CA GLY A 258 20.19 6.11 -3.44
C GLY A 258 20.30 7.28 -2.46
N GLY A 259 20.22 8.49 -2.99
CA GLY A 259 20.41 9.73 -2.25
C GLY A 259 21.80 10.32 -2.45
N ASN A 260 22.08 11.43 -1.76
CA ASN A 260 23.35 12.16 -1.80
C ASN A 260 23.96 12.29 -0.40
N GLN A 261 25.29 12.32 -0.33
CA GLN A 261 26.01 12.59 0.92
C GLN A 261 26.29 14.07 1.16
N GLU A 262 26.11 14.90 0.15
CA GLU A 262 26.21 16.35 0.26
C GLU A 262 24.86 16.96 -0.10
N TYR A 263 24.47 18.02 0.61
CA TYR A 263 23.30 18.78 0.21
C TYR A 263 23.61 19.44 -1.14
N PRO A 264 22.73 19.37 -2.15
CA PRO A 264 23.06 19.86 -3.49
C PRO A 264 23.51 21.32 -3.42
N ASP A 265 24.75 21.58 -3.82
CA ASP A 265 25.15 22.94 -4.15
C ASP A 265 24.26 23.37 -5.34
N PRO A 266 23.61 24.54 -5.31
CA PRO A 266 22.86 25.04 -6.46
C PRO A 266 23.70 25.14 -7.76
N SER A 267 25.03 25.05 -7.67
CA SER A 267 25.96 24.95 -8.79
C SER A 267 26.31 23.52 -9.23
N ASP A 268 25.95 22.51 -8.44
CA ASP A 268 26.16 21.07 -8.66
C ASP A 268 24.87 20.40 -9.17
N ALA A 269 24.50 20.76 -10.41
CA ALA A 269 23.27 20.28 -11.06
C ALA A 269 23.46 18.95 -11.83
N ASP A 270 24.67 18.38 -11.84
CA ASP A 270 25.04 17.18 -12.58
C ASP A 270 24.96 15.89 -11.74
N GLY A 271 24.73 16.00 -10.42
CA GLY A 271 24.41 14.86 -9.56
C GLY A 271 25.59 13.93 -9.30
N GLU A 272 26.82 14.42 -9.43
CA GLU A 272 28.08 13.68 -9.23
C GLU A 272 28.20 13.07 -7.81
N ASP A 273 27.54 13.64 -6.81
CA ASP A 273 27.50 13.12 -5.43
C ASP A 273 26.35 12.14 -5.16
N SER A 274 25.69 11.66 -6.22
CA SER A 274 24.62 10.68 -6.09
C SER A 274 25.14 9.29 -5.75
N LEU A 275 24.32 8.55 -5.01
CA LEU A 275 24.64 7.20 -4.58
C LEU A 275 23.86 6.13 -5.34
N GLN A 276 24.49 4.98 -5.50
CA GLN A 276 23.90 3.77 -6.08
C GLN A 276 23.46 2.75 -5.02
N ASN A 277 23.88 2.92 -3.77
CA ASN A 277 23.66 1.93 -2.72
C ASN A 277 22.17 1.75 -2.44
N ALA A 278 21.82 0.53 -2.04
CA ALA A 278 20.55 0.25 -1.43
C ALA A 278 20.72 -0.69 -0.24
N GLU A 279 19.87 -0.47 0.75
CA GLU A 279 19.88 -1.17 2.03
C GLU A 279 18.48 -1.63 2.39
N LEU A 280 18.41 -2.73 3.13
CA LEU A 280 17.19 -3.24 3.72
C LEU A 280 17.27 -3.08 5.24
N TYR A 281 16.32 -2.33 5.80
CA TYR A 281 16.06 -2.36 7.23
C TYR A 281 15.10 -3.49 7.57
N ASP A 282 15.47 -4.33 8.52
CA ASP A 282 14.62 -5.38 9.08
C ASP A 282 14.09 -4.96 10.46
N PRO A 283 12.78 -4.63 10.60
CA PRO A 283 12.20 -4.24 11.87
C PRO A 283 12.23 -5.31 12.96
N SER A 284 12.35 -6.59 12.59
CA SER A 284 12.32 -7.71 13.53
C SER A 284 13.64 -7.86 14.28
N THR A 285 14.76 -7.48 13.63
CA THR A 285 16.10 -7.49 14.22
C THR A 285 16.61 -6.09 14.55
N GLY A 286 16.02 -5.06 13.97
CA GLY A 286 16.45 -3.67 14.09
C GLY A 286 17.76 -3.38 13.35
N THR A 287 18.10 -4.16 12.33
CA THR A 287 19.39 -4.08 11.62
C THR A 287 19.25 -3.70 10.15
N PHE A 288 20.30 -3.06 9.61
CA PHE A 288 20.43 -2.73 8.19
C PHE A 288 21.36 -3.73 7.49
N GLU A 289 20.98 -4.19 6.30
CA GLU A 289 21.81 -5.03 5.44
C GLU A 289 21.86 -4.48 4.01
N ASN A 290 23.01 -4.62 3.34
CA ASN A 290 23.14 -4.21 1.93
C ASN A 290 22.35 -5.16 1.03
N THR A 291 21.74 -4.61 -0.04
CA THR A 291 21.15 -5.39 -1.13
C THR A 291 21.84 -5.06 -2.45
N GLY A 292 21.21 -5.33 -3.59
CA GLY A 292 21.68 -4.83 -4.89
C GLY A 292 21.86 -3.31 -4.91
N HIS A 293 22.36 -2.78 -6.01
CA HIS A 293 22.57 -1.34 -6.19
C HIS A 293 21.90 -0.87 -7.48
N LEU A 294 21.53 0.40 -7.52
CA LEU A 294 21.07 1.07 -8.73
C LEU A 294 22.14 0.97 -9.82
N VAL A 295 21.69 0.81 -11.05
CA VAL A 295 22.51 0.88 -12.27
C VAL A 295 23.07 2.29 -12.46
N ARG A 296 22.30 3.33 -12.08
CA ARG A 296 22.76 4.72 -12.07
C ARG A 296 22.57 5.34 -10.70
N ALA A 297 23.62 6.00 -10.23
CA ALA A 297 23.61 6.79 -9.02
C ALA A 297 22.49 7.83 -9.11
N ARG A 298 21.62 7.94 -8.11
CA ARG A 298 20.56 8.97 -8.15
C ARG A 298 20.10 9.44 -6.79
N ALA A 299 19.68 10.70 -6.73
CA ALA A 299 18.95 11.29 -5.63
C ALA A 299 17.76 12.10 -6.11
N TRP A 300 16.88 12.48 -5.18
CA TRP A 300 15.62 13.16 -5.47
C TRP A 300 14.73 12.38 -6.44
N HIS A 301 15.00 11.08 -6.53
CA HIS A 301 14.22 10.13 -7.28
C HIS A 301 13.02 9.71 -6.45
N THR A 302 12.24 8.83 -7.05
CA THR A 302 11.04 8.29 -6.44
C THR A 302 11.02 6.79 -6.62
N ALA A 303 10.39 6.10 -5.67
CA ALA A 303 10.28 4.66 -5.64
C ALA A 303 8.83 4.28 -5.36
N THR A 304 8.29 3.40 -6.19
CA THR A 304 6.88 3.05 -6.17
C THR A 304 6.70 1.54 -6.24
N ILE A 305 5.95 0.97 -5.30
CA ILE A 305 5.59 -0.46 -5.33
C ILE A 305 4.61 -0.72 -6.47
N LEU A 306 4.92 -1.71 -7.30
CA LEU A 306 4.05 -2.24 -8.36
C LEU A 306 3.26 -3.46 -7.86
N PRO A 307 2.12 -3.81 -8.49
CA PRO A 307 1.51 -5.12 -8.31
C PRO A 307 2.51 -6.24 -8.61
N GLY A 308 2.66 -7.20 -7.70
CA GLY A 308 3.76 -8.18 -7.72
C GLY A 308 4.94 -7.83 -6.82
N GLY A 309 4.92 -6.66 -6.17
CA GLY A 309 5.87 -6.30 -5.11
C GLY A 309 7.22 -5.76 -5.60
N LYS A 310 7.47 -5.71 -6.92
CA LYS A 310 8.65 -5.02 -7.47
C LYS A 310 8.54 -3.52 -7.26
N ILE A 311 9.69 -2.85 -7.14
CA ILE A 311 9.74 -1.41 -6.91
C ILE A 311 10.23 -0.72 -8.18
N PHE A 312 9.41 0.14 -8.76
CA PHE A 312 9.77 1.00 -9.88
C PHE A 312 10.41 2.28 -9.36
N ILE A 313 11.60 2.58 -9.86
CA ILE A 313 12.44 3.69 -9.42
C ILE A 313 12.75 4.56 -10.62
N SER A 314 12.49 5.86 -10.53
CA SER A 314 12.56 6.75 -11.69
C SER A 314 12.80 8.20 -11.31
N GLY A 315 13.29 8.97 -12.30
CA GLY A 315 13.58 10.39 -12.16
C GLY A 315 14.72 10.67 -11.20
N GLY A 316 14.74 11.91 -10.72
CA GLY A 316 15.77 12.43 -9.84
C GLY A 316 17.02 12.91 -10.58
N LEU A 317 17.92 13.51 -9.82
CA LEU A 317 19.25 13.93 -10.25
C LEU A 317 20.19 12.73 -10.23
N CYS A 318 21.07 12.66 -11.21
CA CYS A 318 21.97 11.54 -11.40
C CYS A 318 23.17 11.98 -12.25
N GLU A 319 24.33 11.36 -12.04
CA GLU A 319 25.52 11.56 -12.86
C GLU A 319 25.21 11.12 -14.31
N GLY A 320 24.94 12.02 -15.27
CA GLY A 320 24.71 11.73 -16.70
C GLY A 320 23.23 11.59 -17.15
N ASP A 321 22.88 10.55 -17.94
CA ASP A 321 21.51 10.35 -18.46
C ASP A 321 20.49 9.85 -17.40
N CYS A 322 19.70 10.78 -16.85
CA CYS A 322 18.66 10.48 -15.84
C CYS A 322 17.34 9.94 -16.40
N SER A 323 17.27 9.67 -17.70
CA SER A 323 16.08 9.07 -18.27
C SER A 323 15.89 7.61 -17.83
N LEU A 324 16.94 6.88 -17.48
CA LEU A 324 16.81 5.47 -17.11
C LEU A 324 15.95 5.29 -15.86
N ALA A 325 14.84 4.58 -15.99
CA ALA A 325 14.10 4.02 -14.87
C ALA A 325 14.57 2.59 -14.58
N GLU A 326 14.36 2.15 -13.34
CA GLU A 326 14.91 0.91 -12.80
C GLU A 326 13.84 0.15 -12.01
N LEU A 327 13.97 -1.18 -11.95
CA LEU A 327 13.14 -2.07 -11.18
C LEU A 327 13.99 -2.79 -10.15
N TYR A 328 13.63 -2.67 -8.87
CA TYR A 328 14.13 -3.54 -7.82
C TYR A 328 13.21 -4.75 -7.66
N ASP A 329 13.80 -5.95 -7.61
CA ASP A 329 13.12 -7.21 -7.31
C ASP A 329 13.47 -7.65 -5.87
N PRO A 330 12.54 -7.51 -4.90
CA PRO A 330 12.81 -7.89 -3.51
C PRO A 330 13.09 -9.37 -3.29
N ALA A 331 12.63 -10.26 -4.18
CA ALA A 331 12.86 -11.69 -4.04
C ALA A 331 14.29 -12.07 -4.40
N LEU A 332 14.88 -11.34 -5.35
CA LEU A 332 16.26 -11.54 -5.81
C LEU A 332 17.27 -10.59 -5.14
N GLY A 333 16.80 -9.47 -4.61
CA GLY A 333 17.65 -8.40 -4.10
C GLY A 333 18.44 -7.70 -5.21
N THR A 334 17.88 -7.58 -6.42
CA THR A 334 18.59 -7.08 -7.61
C THR A 334 17.85 -5.95 -8.31
N PHE A 335 18.60 -5.05 -8.95
CA PHE A 335 18.08 -3.99 -9.81
C PHE A 335 18.23 -4.36 -11.29
N ALA A 336 17.29 -3.91 -12.11
CA ALA A 336 17.33 -4.04 -13.57
C ALA A 336 16.75 -2.80 -14.26
N ALA A 337 17.22 -2.51 -15.48
CA ALA A 337 16.67 -1.44 -16.30
C ALA A 337 15.20 -1.67 -16.65
N ALA A 338 14.38 -0.62 -16.53
CA ALA A 338 12.94 -0.62 -16.81
C ALA A 338 12.56 0.14 -18.09
N GLY A 339 13.54 0.77 -18.74
CA GLY A 339 13.38 1.64 -19.91
C GLY A 339 13.77 3.09 -19.59
N ASN A 340 13.83 3.93 -20.63
CA ASN A 340 14.14 5.36 -20.49
C ASN A 340 12.87 6.20 -20.56
N LEU A 341 12.77 7.17 -19.66
CA LEU A 341 11.81 8.27 -19.68
C LEU A 341 12.05 9.12 -20.95
N LEU A 342 10.98 9.64 -21.53
CA LEU A 342 11.06 10.40 -22.79
C LEU A 342 11.54 11.84 -22.55
N ASP A 343 11.19 12.41 -21.39
CA ASP A 343 11.71 13.66 -20.84
C ASP A 343 12.39 13.33 -19.49
N GLY A 344 13.67 13.71 -19.31
CA GLY A 344 14.45 13.45 -18.08
C GLY A 344 13.82 14.10 -16.85
N SER A 345 12.87 13.41 -16.21
CA SER A 345 11.92 14.03 -15.28
C SER A 345 12.44 14.17 -13.85
N ASP A 346 12.38 15.39 -13.32
CA ASP A 346 12.53 15.70 -11.88
C ASP A 346 11.25 15.47 -11.05
N GLY A 347 10.19 14.88 -11.62
CA GLY A 347 8.87 14.94 -10.99
C GLY A 347 8.46 13.69 -10.22
N TRP A 348 7.35 13.82 -9.50
CA TRP A 348 6.81 12.83 -8.56
C TRP A 348 5.90 11.81 -9.28
N PRO A 349 6.35 10.56 -9.53
CA PRO A 349 5.45 9.50 -9.90
C PRO A 349 4.49 9.13 -8.80
N VAL A 350 3.36 8.61 -9.24
CA VAL A 350 2.35 8.04 -8.38
C VAL A 350 1.86 6.73 -9.00
N SER A 351 1.83 5.66 -8.20
CA SER A 351 1.18 4.41 -8.59
C SER A 351 -0.32 4.61 -8.69
N LEU A 352 -0.87 4.21 -9.82
CA LEU A 352 -2.29 4.04 -10.02
C LEU A 352 -2.71 2.66 -9.54
N ALA A 353 -3.99 2.55 -9.23
CA ALA A 353 -4.54 1.34 -8.63
C ALA A 353 -4.56 0.15 -9.62
N ASP A 354 -4.40 0.41 -10.93
CA ASP A 354 -4.22 -0.60 -11.98
C ASP A 354 -2.75 -1.07 -12.15
N GLY A 355 -1.84 -0.54 -11.32
CA GLY A 355 -0.42 -0.86 -11.34
C GLY A 355 0.42 -0.03 -12.30
N THR A 356 -0.20 0.81 -13.13
CA THR A 356 0.55 1.78 -13.93
C THR A 356 1.11 2.87 -13.03
N VAL A 357 2.23 3.46 -13.41
CA VAL A 357 2.85 4.55 -12.67
C VAL A 357 2.77 5.80 -13.52
N LEU A 358 1.98 6.77 -13.07
CA LEU A 358 1.89 8.08 -13.70
C LEU A 358 3.11 8.89 -13.28
N LEU A 359 3.99 9.17 -14.23
CA LEU A 359 5.19 9.97 -14.08
C LEU A 359 4.88 11.40 -14.49
N LYS A 360 4.86 12.30 -13.52
CA LYS A 360 4.85 13.73 -13.80
C LYS A 360 6.30 14.19 -13.93
N GLY A 361 6.63 14.98 -14.95
CA GLY A 361 7.99 15.49 -15.16
C GLY A 361 8.02 16.68 -16.11
N GLY A 362 8.68 17.78 -15.72
CA GLY A 362 8.99 18.90 -16.62
C GLY A 362 7.82 19.34 -17.54
N SER A 363 8.08 19.41 -18.84
CA SER A 363 7.12 19.85 -19.86
C SER A 363 6.07 18.81 -20.29
N GLY A 364 5.98 17.65 -19.62
CA GLY A 364 5.19 16.51 -20.08
C GLY A 364 4.58 15.64 -18.96
N SER A 365 3.92 14.56 -19.38
CA SER A 365 3.44 13.51 -18.49
C SER A 365 3.62 12.17 -19.18
N GLU A 366 4.19 11.21 -18.47
CA GLU A 366 4.51 9.88 -18.95
C GLU A 366 3.82 8.82 -18.11
N LEU A 367 3.64 7.64 -18.68
CA LEU A 367 3.07 6.49 -17.98
C LEU A 367 4.03 5.32 -18.13
N TYR A 368 4.45 4.76 -17.00
CA TYR A 368 5.08 3.45 -16.99
C TYR A 368 3.99 2.39 -16.85
N ILE A 369 4.01 1.44 -17.78
CA ILE A 369 3.09 0.31 -17.80
C ILE A 369 3.88 -0.94 -17.44
N PRO A 370 3.62 -1.54 -16.27
CA PRO A 370 4.33 -2.73 -15.87
C PRO A 370 4.05 -3.89 -16.83
N ALA A 371 5.02 -4.78 -16.95
CA ALA A 371 4.76 -6.09 -17.53
C ALA A 371 3.63 -6.78 -16.74
N PRO A 372 2.76 -7.55 -17.39
CA PRO A 372 1.69 -8.22 -16.68
C PRO A 372 2.22 -9.12 -15.55
N SER A 373 1.53 -9.14 -14.42
CA SER A 373 1.90 -9.93 -13.24
C SER A 373 0.66 -10.62 -12.68
N ALA A 374 0.84 -11.82 -12.10
CA ALA A 374 -0.24 -12.54 -11.43
C ALA A 374 0.14 -12.83 -9.98
N VAL A 375 -0.77 -12.50 -9.07
CA VAL A 375 -0.57 -12.46 -7.62
C VAL A 375 -1.81 -12.87 -6.88
N SER A 376 -1.67 -13.19 -5.59
CA SER A 376 -2.82 -13.40 -4.70
C SER A 376 -3.73 -12.17 -4.70
N SER A 377 -5.04 -12.36 -4.87
CA SER A 377 -6.01 -11.24 -4.83
C SER A 377 -6.12 -10.59 -3.45
N ALA A 378 -5.64 -11.26 -2.40
CA ALA A 378 -5.72 -10.75 -1.04
C ALA A 378 -4.48 -9.91 -0.65
N SER A 379 -3.27 -10.32 -1.06
CA SER A 379 -2.02 -9.66 -0.65
C SER A 379 -1.36 -8.84 -1.76
N LEU A 380 -1.75 -9.05 -3.02
CA LEU A 380 -1.23 -8.38 -4.24
C LEU A 380 0.28 -8.52 -4.49
N THR A 381 0.95 -9.33 -3.68
CA THR A 381 2.42 -9.48 -3.66
C THR A 381 2.85 -10.92 -3.39
N SER A 382 2.01 -11.73 -2.74
CA SER A 382 2.31 -13.14 -2.49
C SER A 382 2.12 -13.99 -3.75
N PRO A 383 2.84 -15.12 -3.85
CA PRO A 383 2.61 -16.15 -4.86
C PRO A 383 1.16 -16.69 -4.82
N LEU A 384 0.83 -17.52 -5.81
CA LEU A 384 -0.45 -18.18 -5.91
C LEU A 384 -0.43 -19.52 -5.17
N ALA A 385 -1.61 -20.01 -4.80
CA ALA A 385 -1.79 -21.40 -4.35
C ALA A 385 -2.90 -22.09 -5.17
N PRO A 386 -2.93 -23.43 -5.25
CA PRO A 386 -4.05 -24.13 -5.87
C PRO A 386 -5.36 -23.74 -5.20
N GLU A 387 -6.42 -23.54 -5.99
CA GLU A 387 -7.76 -23.18 -5.49
C GLU A 387 -7.79 -21.87 -4.70
N SER A 388 -6.84 -20.96 -4.97
CA SER A 388 -6.82 -19.62 -4.41
C SER A 388 -7.41 -18.62 -5.40
N LEU A 389 -8.00 -17.55 -4.86
CA LEU A 389 -8.35 -16.37 -5.65
C LEU A 389 -7.09 -15.58 -6.02
N ALA A 390 -6.94 -15.31 -7.32
CA ALA A 390 -5.78 -14.66 -7.92
C ALA A 390 -6.20 -13.48 -8.81
N SER A 391 -5.32 -12.47 -8.87
CA SER A 391 -5.45 -11.29 -9.70
C SER A 391 -4.29 -11.25 -10.69
N LEU A 392 -4.59 -11.06 -11.97
CA LEU A 392 -3.64 -10.76 -13.02
C LEU A 392 -3.78 -9.29 -13.41
N PHE A 393 -2.72 -8.52 -13.20
CA PHE A 393 -2.61 -7.11 -13.55
C PHE A 393 -1.81 -6.94 -14.83
N GLY A 394 -2.09 -5.90 -15.59
CA GLY A 394 -1.34 -5.57 -16.80
C GLY A 394 -2.10 -4.56 -17.66
N ALA A 395 -1.69 -4.42 -18.92
CA ALA A 395 -2.43 -3.64 -19.90
C ALA A 395 -2.98 -4.54 -21.01
N ARG A 396 -4.12 -4.15 -21.61
CA ARG A 396 -4.76 -4.83 -22.75
C ARG A 396 -5.22 -6.26 -22.47
N LEU A 397 -5.51 -6.57 -21.20
CA LEU A 397 -5.97 -7.90 -20.82
C LEU A 397 -7.34 -8.20 -21.43
N ALA A 398 -8.22 -7.21 -21.48
CA ALA A 398 -9.53 -7.28 -22.11
C ALA A 398 -9.88 -6.02 -22.93
N THR A 399 -10.92 -6.10 -23.75
CA THR A 399 -11.49 -4.94 -24.48
C THR A 399 -12.65 -4.28 -23.75
N THR A 400 -13.25 -4.98 -22.81
CA THR A 400 -14.41 -4.54 -22.03
C THR A 400 -14.27 -4.97 -20.58
N THR A 401 -15.07 -4.36 -19.72
CA THR A 401 -15.17 -4.75 -18.31
C THR A 401 -16.39 -5.64 -18.12
N ALA A 402 -16.23 -6.78 -17.47
CA ALA A 402 -17.31 -7.72 -17.16
C ALA A 402 -17.06 -8.45 -15.84
N SER A 403 -18.14 -8.81 -15.15
CA SER A 403 -18.14 -9.58 -13.90
C SER A 403 -19.02 -10.82 -14.04
N ALA A 404 -18.57 -11.96 -13.54
CA ALA A 404 -19.32 -13.22 -13.56
C ALA A 404 -20.28 -13.37 -12.37
N ASP A 405 -21.18 -14.37 -12.46
CA ASP A 405 -21.81 -14.95 -11.27
C ASP A 405 -20.71 -15.60 -10.42
N ARG A 406 -20.62 -15.15 -9.17
CA ARG A 406 -19.54 -15.50 -8.24
C ARG A 406 -19.68 -16.89 -7.66
N THR A 407 -20.86 -17.50 -7.75
CA THR A 407 -21.12 -18.84 -7.21
C THR A 407 -20.88 -19.95 -8.22
N ALA A 408 -20.77 -19.59 -9.51
CA ALA A 408 -20.48 -20.50 -10.60
C ALA A 408 -19.73 -19.77 -11.74
N PRO A 409 -18.51 -19.27 -11.50
CA PRO A 409 -17.75 -18.58 -12.52
C PRO A 409 -17.42 -19.52 -13.69
N GLY A 410 -17.67 -19.04 -14.91
CA GLY A 410 -17.32 -19.74 -16.15
C GLY A 410 -15.84 -19.55 -16.52
N THR A 411 -15.37 -20.35 -17.47
CA THR A 411 -14.00 -20.26 -18.03
C THR A 411 -13.87 -19.24 -19.18
N SER A 412 -14.94 -18.49 -19.44
CA SER A 412 -14.93 -17.35 -20.36
C SER A 412 -15.81 -16.23 -19.84
N LEU A 413 -15.29 -15.00 -19.90
CA LEU A 413 -15.98 -13.79 -19.43
C LEU A 413 -15.55 -12.61 -20.29
N GLY A 414 -16.50 -11.82 -20.79
CA GLY A 414 -16.20 -10.64 -21.61
C GLY A 414 -15.40 -10.93 -22.90
N GLY A 415 -15.49 -12.16 -23.44
CA GLY A 415 -14.70 -12.60 -24.59
C GLY A 415 -13.26 -13.04 -24.26
N ILE A 416 -12.93 -13.10 -22.97
CA ILE A 416 -11.62 -13.49 -22.45
C ILE A 416 -11.69 -14.91 -21.91
N SER A 417 -10.61 -15.67 -22.12
CA SER A 417 -10.33 -16.93 -21.41
C SER A 417 -8.90 -16.88 -20.88
N LEU A 418 -8.63 -17.61 -19.80
CA LEU A 418 -7.29 -17.70 -19.20
C LEU A 418 -6.89 -19.17 -19.13
N ASN A 419 -5.87 -19.56 -19.88
CA ASN A 419 -5.30 -20.90 -19.82
C ASN A 419 -4.14 -20.93 -18.81
N VAL A 420 -4.14 -21.94 -17.94
CA VAL A 420 -3.12 -22.18 -16.92
C VAL A 420 -2.37 -23.44 -17.28
N ARG A 421 -1.11 -23.29 -17.69
CA ARG A 421 -0.18 -24.39 -17.89
C ARG A 421 0.70 -24.53 -16.66
N ASP A 422 0.57 -25.66 -15.98
CA ASP A 422 1.32 -25.91 -14.75
C ASP A 422 2.74 -26.46 -15.00
N SER A 423 3.52 -26.59 -13.93
CA SER A 423 4.90 -27.11 -13.95
C SER A 423 5.01 -28.57 -14.41
N ALA A 424 3.92 -29.34 -14.34
CA ALA A 424 3.82 -30.69 -14.87
C ALA A 424 3.41 -30.72 -16.35
N GLY A 425 3.19 -29.55 -16.97
CA GLY A 425 2.78 -29.39 -18.36
C GLY A 425 1.29 -29.58 -18.63
N SER A 426 0.46 -29.69 -17.58
CA SER A 426 -1.00 -29.81 -17.74
C SER A 426 -1.63 -28.44 -17.95
N GLU A 427 -2.58 -28.37 -18.89
CA GLU A 427 -3.28 -27.13 -19.25
C GLU A 427 -4.74 -27.18 -18.80
N ARG A 428 -5.23 -26.08 -18.20
CA ARG A 428 -6.60 -25.93 -17.69
C ARG A 428 -7.08 -24.50 -17.87
N LEU A 429 -8.32 -24.31 -18.29
CA LEU A 429 -8.92 -22.98 -18.26
C LEU A 429 -9.30 -22.60 -16.82
N ALA A 430 -8.92 -21.39 -16.41
CA ALA A 430 -9.29 -20.84 -15.11
C ALA A 430 -10.72 -20.29 -15.12
N PRO A 431 -11.50 -20.53 -14.06
CA PRO A 431 -12.75 -19.80 -13.81
C PRO A 431 -12.48 -18.31 -13.62
N LEU A 432 -13.22 -17.46 -14.34
CA LEU A 432 -13.06 -16.01 -14.32
C LEU A 432 -14.17 -15.34 -13.52
N LEU A 433 -13.79 -14.49 -12.57
CA LEU A 433 -14.73 -13.73 -11.72
C LEU A 433 -14.92 -12.29 -12.21
N TYR A 434 -13.85 -11.70 -12.74
CA TYR A 434 -13.84 -10.33 -13.23
C TYR A 434 -12.81 -10.20 -14.35
N VAL A 435 -13.15 -9.42 -15.37
CA VAL A 435 -12.22 -9.02 -16.43
C VAL A 435 -12.39 -7.53 -16.68
N SER A 436 -11.28 -6.88 -16.95
CA SER A 436 -11.21 -5.51 -17.39
C SER A 436 -9.98 -5.33 -18.26
N PRO A 437 -9.84 -4.20 -18.95
CA PRO A 437 -8.65 -3.93 -19.73
C PRO A 437 -7.32 -3.95 -18.95
N SER A 438 -7.34 -3.75 -17.62
CA SER A 438 -6.13 -3.75 -16.78
C SER A 438 -6.04 -4.84 -15.70
N GLN A 439 -7.13 -5.58 -15.47
CA GLN A 439 -7.17 -6.61 -14.44
C GLN A 439 -8.06 -7.80 -14.82
N ILE A 440 -7.62 -9.02 -14.48
CA ILE A 440 -8.42 -10.24 -14.50
C ILE A 440 -8.37 -10.89 -13.11
N ASN A 441 -9.53 -11.17 -12.52
CA ASN A 441 -9.63 -11.97 -11.30
C ASN A 441 -10.12 -13.38 -11.65
N PHE A 442 -9.44 -14.38 -11.15
CA PHE A 442 -9.68 -15.77 -11.48
C PHE A 442 -9.43 -16.69 -10.28
N GLU A 443 -10.02 -17.88 -10.31
CA GLU A 443 -9.63 -18.95 -9.39
C GLU A 443 -8.50 -19.77 -10.03
N VAL A 444 -7.42 -20.00 -9.28
CA VAL A 444 -6.39 -20.95 -9.69
C VAL A 444 -7.00 -22.34 -9.77
N PRO A 445 -6.95 -23.04 -10.92
CA PRO A 445 -7.62 -24.32 -11.10
C PRO A 445 -7.27 -25.35 -10.00
N PRO A 446 -8.24 -26.15 -9.53
CA PRO A 446 -7.96 -27.25 -8.62
C PRO A 446 -6.91 -28.21 -9.16
N GLY A 447 -6.02 -28.67 -8.27
CA GLY A 447 -4.96 -29.63 -8.62
C GLY A 447 -3.84 -29.06 -9.51
N THR A 448 -3.70 -27.74 -9.61
CA THR A 448 -2.55 -27.11 -10.28
C THR A 448 -1.25 -27.51 -9.58
N ALA A 449 -0.28 -28.05 -10.33
CA ALA A 449 0.99 -28.51 -9.78
C ALA A 449 1.85 -27.35 -9.23
N LEU A 450 2.66 -27.64 -8.20
CA LEU A 450 3.54 -26.66 -7.57
C LEU A 450 4.72 -26.27 -8.47
N GLY A 451 5.16 -25.02 -8.36
CA GLY A 451 6.26 -24.46 -9.15
C GLY A 451 5.80 -23.41 -10.16
N ASP A 452 6.67 -23.11 -11.12
CA ASP A 452 6.41 -22.10 -12.13
C ASP A 452 5.27 -22.52 -13.07
N ILE A 453 4.40 -21.57 -13.36
CA ILE A 453 3.27 -21.74 -14.27
C ILE A 453 3.28 -20.66 -15.34
N LEU A 454 2.67 -20.99 -16.47
CA LEU A 454 2.42 -20.07 -17.57
C LEU A 454 0.92 -19.81 -17.68
N LEU A 455 0.55 -18.55 -17.54
CA LEU A 455 -0.79 -18.03 -17.72
C LEU A 455 -0.88 -17.42 -19.12
N GLU A 456 -1.76 -17.95 -19.96
CA GLU A 456 -2.04 -17.41 -21.29
C GLU A 456 -3.41 -16.73 -21.29
N VAL A 457 -3.42 -15.40 -21.37
CA VAL A 457 -4.62 -14.60 -21.58
C VAL A 457 -5.00 -14.66 -23.05
N ILE A 458 -6.22 -15.13 -23.32
CA ILE A 458 -6.78 -15.31 -24.65
C ILE A 458 -7.86 -14.24 -24.87
N ASN A 459 -7.59 -13.32 -25.80
CA ASN A 459 -8.53 -12.25 -26.19
C ASN A 459 -8.71 -12.29 -27.72
N GLY A 460 -9.71 -13.06 -28.18
CA GLY A 460 -9.89 -13.33 -29.61
C GLY A 460 -8.68 -14.03 -30.22
N ALA A 461 -7.98 -13.37 -31.15
CA ALA A 461 -6.72 -13.85 -31.73
C ALA A 461 -5.46 -13.43 -30.94
N ALA A 462 -5.57 -12.44 -30.05
CA ALA A 462 -4.46 -11.97 -29.24
C ALA A 462 -4.15 -12.98 -28.12
N ARG A 463 -2.86 -13.15 -27.81
CA ARG A 463 -2.35 -13.98 -26.73
C ARG A 463 -1.34 -13.17 -25.92
N SER A 464 -1.48 -13.19 -24.60
CA SER A 464 -0.51 -12.59 -23.68
C SER A 464 -0.07 -13.62 -22.66
N LEU A 465 1.23 -13.78 -22.50
CA LEU A 465 1.84 -14.75 -21.61
C LEU A 465 2.33 -14.07 -20.35
N VAL A 466 1.98 -14.65 -19.20
CA VAL A 466 2.37 -14.20 -17.87
C VAL A 466 2.89 -15.39 -17.09
N THR A 467 4.04 -15.24 -16.43
CA THR A 467 4.56 -16.28 -15.55
C THR A 467 4.17 -15.99 -14.11
N ALA A 468 3.87 -17.03 -13.36
CA ALA A 468 3.60 -16.95 -11.93
C ALA A 468 4.13 -18.20 -11.22
N GLU A 469 4.13 -18.18 -9.90
CA GLU A 469 4.54 -19.34 -9.10
C GLU A 469 3.36 -19.86 -8.27
N ILE A 470 3.21 -21.19 -8.26
CA ILE A 470 2.28 -21.91 -7.39
C ILE A 470 3.03 -22.50 -6.21
N ARG A 471 2.68 -22.07 -5.00
CA ARG A 471 3.13 -22.64 -3.73
C ARG A 471 2.05 -23.53 -3.13
N GLY A 472 2.45 -24.46 -2.26
CA GLY A 472 1.50 -25.32 -1.55
C GLY A 472 0.53 -24.52 -0.68
N ILE A 473 1.06 -23.50 0.01
CA ILE A 473 0.33 -22.55 0.85
C ILE A 473 0.85 -21.14 0.56
N ALA A 474 -0.06 -20.19 0.38
CA ALA A 474 0.23 -18.78 0.13
C ALA A 474 -0.86 -17.94 0.82
N PRO A 475 -0.83 -17.82 2.17
CA PRO A 475 -1.90 -17.23 2.93
C PRO A 475 -1.98 -15.74 2.64
N GLY A 476 -3.14 -15.26 2.22
CA GLY A 476 -3.42 -13.83 2.07
C GLY A 476 -4.71 -13.45 2.78
N LEU A 477 -4.71 -12.30 3.46
CA LEU A 477 -5.86 -11.71 4.13
C LEU A 477 -6.42 -10.56 3.29
N PHE A 478 -7.72 -10.58 3.02
CA PHE A 478 -8.35 -9.48 2.32
C PHE A 478 -8.42 -8.24 3.22
N ALA A 479 -8.12 -7.08 2.64
CA ALA A 479 -8.16 -5.81 3.34
C ALA A 479 -8.89 -4.73 2.54
N PHE A 480 -9.53 -3.80 3.26
CA PHE A 480 -10.02 -2.55 2.72
C PHE A 480 -8.87 -1.55 2.47
N PRO A 481 -9.10 -0.49 1.69
CA PRO A 481 -8.19 0.65 1.64
C PRO A 481 -7.85 1.15 3.06
N GLY A 482 -6.56 1.37 3.34
CA GLY A 482 -6.06 1.60 4.70
C GLY A 482 -5.75 0.32 5.49
N ASN A 483 -5.69 -0.83 4.81
CA ASN A 483 -5.24 -2.12 5.30
C ASN A 483 -6.07 -2.71 6.47
N LYS A 484 -7.33 -2.29 6.62
CA LYS A 484 -8.27 -2.87 7.60
C LYS A 484 -8.78 -4.22 7.12
N ALA A 485 -8.84 -5.22 8.01
CA ALA A 485 -9.30 -6.56 7.66
C ALA A 485 -10.72 -6.55 7.07
N VAL A 486 -10.92 -7.26 5.95
CA VAL A 486 -12.26 -7.62 5.50
C VAL A 486 -12.73 -8.79 6.36
N ALA A 487 -13.62 -8.49 7.30
CA ALA A 487 -14.08 -9.43 8.32
C ALA A 487 -15.47 -9.06 8.86
N TYR A 488 -16.04 -9.94 9.66
CA TYR A 488 -17.12 -9.62 10.60
C TYR A 488 -16.87 -10.31 11.94
N ALA A 489 -17.38 -9.73 13.03
CA ALA A 489 -17.32 -10.36 14.35
C ALA A 489 -18.67 -11.01 14.66
N LEU A 490 -18.62 -12.26 15.12
CA LEU A 490 -19.77 -13.06 15.52
C LEU A 490 -19.74 -13.22 17.04
N ARG A 491 -20.72 -12.64 17.72
CA ARG A 491 -20.86 -12.76 19.17
C ARG A 491 -21.88 -13.83 19.50
N ILE A 492 -21.52 -14.73 20.41
CA ILE A 492 -22.41 -15.77 20.93
C ILE A 492 -23.15 -15.20 22.13
N GLU A 493 -24.47 -15.15 22.02
CA GLU A 493 -25.36 -14.66 23.07
C GLU A 493 -25.61 -15.72 24.14
N ALA A 494 -26.11 -15.28 25.30
CA ALA A 494 -26.30 -16.18 26.46
C ALA A 494 -27.30 -17.32 26.19
N ASP A 495 -28.23 -17.13 25.24
CA ASP A 495 -29.18 -18.14 24.78
C ASP A 495 -28.63 -19.04 23.66
N GLY A 496 -27.37 -18.82 23.25
CA GLY A 496 -26.70 -19.52 22.15
C GLY A 496 -27.00 -18.95 20.76
N SER A 497 -27.80 -17.88 20.65
CA SER A 497 -28.00 -17.17 19.39
C SER A 497 -26.74 -16.38 19.00
N GLN A 498 -26.70 -15.93 17.74
CA GLN A 498 -25.53 -15.26 17.16
C GLN A 498 -25.88 -13.84 16.74
N THR A 499 -25.07 -12.87 17.16
CA THR A 499 -25.16 -11.48 16.71
C THR A 499 -23.96 -11.14 15.85
N ILE A 500 -24.20 -10.63 14.64
CA ILE A 500 -23.14 -10.13 13.75
C ILE A 500 -22.83 -8.67 14.11
N LEU A 501 -21.56 -8.38 14.32
CA LEU A 501 -21.00 -7.05 14.49
C LEU A 501 -20.14 -6.75 13.24
N PRO A 502 -20.42 -5.67 12.49
CA PRO A 502 -19.60 -5.31 11.34
C PRO A 502 -18.16 -5.01 11.78
N ALA A 503 -17.16 -5.72 11.24
CA ALA A 503 -15.75 -5.49 11.64
C ALA A 503 -15.14 -4.21 11.04
N GLY A 504 -15.88 -3.48 10.20
CA GLY A 504 -15.51 -2.10 9.81
C GLY A 504 -15.60 -1.08 10.96
N SER A 505 -16.18 -1.49 12.09
CA SER A 505 -16.28 -0.73 13.33
C SER A 505 -15.59 -1.46 14.49
N ALA A 506 -15.34 -0.74 15.58
CA ALA A 506 -14.76 -1.29 16.80
C ALA A 506 -15.51 -2.54 17.30
N ILE A 507 -14.79 -3.66 17.43
CA ILE A 507 -15.30 -4.91 17.99
C ILE A 507 -15.24 -4.79 19.51
N VAL A 508 -16.40 -4.66 20.15
CA VAL A 508 -16.49 -4.54 21.61
C VAL A 508 -16.42 -5.94 22.25
N LEU A 509 -15.41 -6.15 23.09
CA LEU A 509 -15.25 -7.38 23.87
C LEU A 509 -15.76 -7.21 25.29
N ASP A 510 -16.90 -7.83 25.56
CA ASP A 510 -17.39 -8.05 26.92
C ASP A 510 -17.13 -9.49 27.39
N ASP A 511 -17.90 -10.00 28.34
CA ASP A 511 -17.71 -11.34 28.90
C ASP A 511 -18.26 -12.46 27.99
N ARG A 512 -18.87 -12.11 26.85
CA ARG A 512 -19.40 -13.08 25.89
C ARG A 512 -18.32 -13.50 24.90
N GLN A 513 -18.49 -14.69 24.36
CA GLN A 513 -17.58 -15.22 23.36
C GLN A 513 -17.76 -14.52 22.02
N VAL A 514 -16.67 -14.00 21.46
CA VAL A 514 -16.65 -13.34 20.14
C VAL A 514 -15.68 -14.06 19.22
N TYR A 515 -16.11 -14.31 17.99
CA TYR A 515 -15.32 -14.84 16.91
C TYR A 515 -15.11 -13.77 15.85
N LEU A 516 -13.88 -13.50 15.49
CA LEU A 516 -13.55 -12.72 14.31
C LEU A 516 -13.50 -13.66 13.11
N ILE A 517 -14.37 -13.44 12.13
CA ILE A 517 -14.44 -14.19 10.89
C ILE A 517 -13.73 -13.41 9.80
N LEU A 518 -12.53 -13.88 9.45
CA LEU A 518 -11.64 -13.28 8.46
C LEU A 518 -11.88 -13.91 7.09
N PHE A 519 -11.79 -13.10 6.04
CA PHE A 519 -11.74 -13.59 4.67
C PHE A 519 -10.29 -13.66 4.18
N ALA A 520 -9.94 -14.78 3.57
CA ALA A 520 -8.57 -15.11 3.17
C ALA A 520 -8.55 -15.84 1.82
N THR A 521 -7.35 -16.16 1.34
CA THR A 521 -7.12 -17.05 0.19
C THR A 521 -5.81 -17.83 0.38
N GLY A 522 -5.68 -18.97 -0.30
CA GLY A 522 -4.45 -19.75 -0.37
C GLY A 522 -4.10 -20.53 0.90
N ILE A 523 -5.11 -20.88 1.73
CA ILE A 523 -4.93 -21.62 2.98
C ILE A 523 -5.50 -23.05 2.95
N ARG A 524 -6.16 -23.44 1.86
CA ARG A 524 -6.90 -24.72 1.76
C ARG A 524 -6.01 -25.96 1.93
N ASN A 525 -4.80 -25.93 1.38
CA ASN A 525 -3.87 -27.06 1.39
C ASN A 525 -2.99 -27.16 2.65
N ARG A 526 -3.36 -26.47 3.73
CA ARG A 526 -2.61 -26.49 4.99
C ARG A 526 -2.50 -27.92 5.53
N SER A 527 -1.39 -28.22 6.19
CA SER A 527 -1.13 -29.55 6.73
C SER A 527 -2.05 -29.95 7.88
N SER A 528 -2.42 -28.98 8.74
CA SER A 528 -3.32 -29.17 9.87
C SER A 528 -3.87 -27.83 10.37
N LEU A 529 -5.03 -27.83 11.01
CA LEU A 529 -5.54 -26.65 11.73
C LEU A 529 -4.60 -26.22 12.86
N ALA A 530 -3.89 -27.16 13.49
CA ALA A 530 -2.94 -26.87 14.57
C ALA A 530 -1.74 -26.01 14.12
N ASN A 531 -1.48 -25.96 12.81
CA ASN A 531 -0.41 -25.15 12.22
C ASN A 531 -0.91 -23.80 11.68
N VAL A 532 -2.15 -23.42 12.03
CA VAL A 532 -2.70 -22.10 11.75
C VAL A 532 -2.66 -21.26 13.02
N GLY A 533 -1.79 -20.27 13.04
CA GLY A 533 -1.68 -19.26 14.09
C GLY A 533 -2.34 -17.95 13.68
N CYS A 534 -2.81 -17.19 14.67
CA CYS A 534 -3.22 -15.80 14.50
C CYS A 534 -2.62 -14.97 15.64
N THR A 535 -2.08 -13.81 15.32
CA THR A 535 -1.68 -12.80 16.31
C THR A 535 -2.44 -11.51 16.07
N ILE A 536 -2.85 -10.83 17.14
CA ILE A 536 -3.48 -9.50 17.08
C ILE A 536 -2.72 -8.59 18.05
N GLY A 537 -2.05 -7.56 17.52
CA GLY A 537 -1.13 -6.68 18.26
C GLY A 537 -0.14 -7.45 19.13
N GLY A 538 0.46 -8.50 18.56
CA GLY A 538 1.42 -9.38 19.23
C GLY A 538 0.82 -10.47 20.14
N ILE A 539 -0.50 -10.46 20.38
CA ILE A 539 -1.16 -11.43 21.26
C ILE A 539 -1.66 -12.61 20.43
N THR A 540 -1.29 -13.83 20.79
CA THR A 540 -1.76 -15.05 20.12
C THR A 540 -3.23 -15.30 20.39
N MET A 541 -4.00 -15.47 19.32
CA MET A 541 -5.42 -15.80 19.37
C MET A 541 -5.66 -17.25 18.91
N PRO A 542 -6.57 -18.00 19.55
CA PRO A 542 -6.96 -19.33 19.08
C PRO A 542 -7.66 -19.27 17.71
N VAL A 543 -7.26 -20.17 16.82
CA VAL A 543 -7.91 -20.36 15.51
C VAL A 543 -8.75 -21.63 15.57
N ASP A 544 -10.06 -21.48 15.48
CA ASP A 544 -11.02 -22.58 15.61
C ASP A 544 -11.44 -23.13 14.23
N TYR A 545 -11.25 -22.35 13.15
CA TYR A 545 -11.50 -22.77 11.76
C TYR A 545 -10.54 -22.07 10.81
N ALA A 546 -10.13 -22.78 9.76
CA ALA A 546 -9.43 -22.24 8.60
C ALA A 546 -9.79 -23.10 7.39
N GLY A 547 -10.10 -22.55 6.22
CA GLY A 547 -10.42 -23.34 5.03
C GLY A 547 -11.41 -22.65 4.11
N SER A 548 -12.03 -23.40 3.19
CA SER A 548 -13.02 -22.85 2.25
C SER A 548 -14.17 -22.17 2.99
N ASN A 549 -14.60 -21.01 2.50
CA ASN A 549 -15.71 -20.27 3.11
C ASN A 549 -17.07 -21.00 3.02
N GLY A 550 -17.21 -22.05 2.20
CA GLY A 550 -18.43 -22.85 2.08
C GLY A 550 -19.61 -22.14 1.40
N GLU A 551 -19.51 -20.85 1.09
CA GLU A 551 -20.57 -20.04 0.46
C GLU A 551 -20.52 -20.08 -1.08
N GLY A 552 -19.73 -20.99 -1.65
CA GLY A 552 -19.68 -21.22 -3.08
C GLY A 552 -18.93 -20.17 -3.89
N VAL A 553 -18.25 -19.21 -3.25
CA VAL A 553 -17.31 -18.31 -3.95
C VAL A 553 -15.98 -19.06 -4.16
N PRO A 554 -15.63 -19.43 -5.40
CA PRO A 554 -14.41 -20.20 -5.63
C PRO A 554 -13.17 -19.36 -5.32
N GLY A 555 -12.11 -20.01 -4.87
CA GLY A 555 -10.90 -19.33 -4.40
C GLY A 555 -10.98 -18.63 -3.03
N LEU A 556 -12.18 -18.40 -2.47
CA LEU A 556 -12.34 -17.67 -1.20
C LEU A 556 -12.24 -18.61 0.01
N ASP A 557 -11.43 -18.20 0.98
CA ASP A 557 -11.23 -18.89 2.24
C ASP A 557 -11.72 -18.05 3.42
N GLN A 558 -11.91 -18.73 4.55
CA GLN A 558 -12.37 -18.19 5.82
C GLN A 558 -11.48 -18.67 6.95
N VAL A 559 -11.23 -17.80 7.94
CA VAL A 559 -10.55 -18.14 9.19
C VAL A 559 -11.36 -17.61 10.37
N ASN A 560 -11.66 -18.47 11.34
CA ASN A 560 -12.39 -18.10 12.55
C ASN A 560 -11.41 -17.99 13.71
N VAL A 561 -11.17 -16.78 14.14
CA VAL A 561 -10.31 -16.44 15.25
C VAL A 561 -11.18 -16.17 16.46
N ARG A 562 -10.97 -16.91 17.55
CA ARG A 562 -11.67 -16.67 18.81
C ARG A 562 -10.97 -15.55 19.56
N LEU A 563 -11.66 -14.43 19.76
CA LEU A 563 -11.11 -13.30 20.50
C LEU A 563 -11.11 -13.60 22.00
N THR A 564 -10.00 -13.33 22.67
CA THR A 564 -9.87 -13.43 24.13
C THR A 564 -9.90 -12.03 24.75
N THR A 565 -10.17 -11.96 26.05
CA THR A 565 -10.16 -10.68 26.80
C THR A 565 -8.81 -9.96 26.76
N ASP A 566 -7.72 -10.69 26.47
CA ASP A 566 -6.38 -10.13 26.36
C ASP A 566 -6.26 -9.17 25.16
N ALA A 567 -7.11 -9.33 24.14
CA ALA A 567 -7.17 -8.43 22.99
C ALA A 567 -7.90 -7.10 23.27
N ARG A 568 -8.50 -6.92 24.46
CA ARG A 568 -9.28 -5.72 24.79
C ARG A 568 -8.39 -4.47 24.77
N GLY A 569 -8.88 -3.40 24.14
CA GLY A 569 -8.16 -2.13 24.01
C GLY A 569 -7.09 -2.12 22.91
N ASN A 570 -6.96 -3.20 22.13
CA ASN A 570 -6.08 -3.27 20.97
C ASN A 570 -6.73 -2.52 19.79
N LYS A 571 -6.63 -1.19 19.85
CA LYS A 571 -7.05 -0.26 18.79
C LYS A 571 -6.01 -0.30 17.67
N ASP A 572 -6.46 -0.46 16.44
CA ASP A 572 -5.61 -0.68 15.27
C ASP A 572 -4.60 -1.83 15.48
N GLY A 573 -5.06 -2.91 16.11
CA GLY A 573 -4.25 -4.10 16.35
C GLY A 573 -3.83 -4.77 15.06
N HIS A 574 -2.52 -4.96 14.90
CA HIS A 574 -1.95 -5.68 13.76
C HIS A 574 -2.31 -7.15 13.83
N LEU A 575 -3.06 -7.60 12.84
CA LEU A 575 -3.48 -8.97 12.66
C LEU A 575 -2.62 -9.65 11.60
N VAL A 576 -1.97 -10.75 11.98
CA VAL A 576 -1.19 -11.60 11.08
C VAL A 576 -1.62 -13.05 11.27
N LEU A 577 -1.88 -13.75 10.15
CA LEU A 577 -2.03 -15.20 10.16
C LEU A 577 -0.70 -15.87 9.84
N THR A 578 -0.46 -17.04 10.41
CA THR A 578 0.65 -17.92 10.02
C THR A 578 0.08 -19.28 9.69
N VAL A 579 0.34 -19.80 8.49
CA VAL A 579 -0.15 -21.10 8.04
C VAL A 579 1.04 -21.95 7.63
N ASP A 580 1.27 -23.06 8.34
CA ASP A 580 2.43 -23.94 8.13
C ASP A 580 3.77 -23.17 8.17
N GLY A 581 3.87 -22.18 9.06
CA GLY A 581 5.06 -21.33 9.21
C GLY A 581 5.16 -20.18 8.20
N VAL A 582 4.25 -20.10 7.21
CA VAL A 582 4.22 -19.00 6.24
C VAL A 582 3.31 -17.89 6.76
N PRO A 583 3.81 -16.66 6.96
CA PRO A 583 2.97 -15.53 7.38
C PRO A 583 2.12 -15.00 6.21
N SER A 584 0.93 -14.49 6.52
CA SER A 584 0.12 -13.69 5.60
C SER A 584 0.61 -12.25 5.52
N ASN A 585 0.04 -11.46 4.61
CA ASN A 585 0.08 -10.00 4.76
C ASN A 585 -0.57 -9.60 6.10
N ALA A 586 -0.05 -8.52 6.70
CA ALA A 586 -0.60 -7.94 7.92
C ALA A 586 -1.81 -7.06 7.58
N VAL A 587 -2.84 -7.08 8.41
CA VAL A 587 -4.03 -6.21 8.31
C VAL A 587 -4.37 -5.64 9.69
N PHE A 588 -5.23 -4.63 9.76
CA PHE A 588 -5.64 -3.99 11.01
C PHE A 588 -7.03 -4.41 11.47
N VAL A 589 -7.22 -4.54 12.79
CA VAL A 589 -8.52 -4.70 13.44
C VAL A 589 -8.64 -3.79 14.65
N ASP A 590 -9.85 -3.27 14.90
CA ASP A 590 -10.12 -2.42 16.07
C ASP A 590 -10.87 -3.23 17.14
N ILE A 591 -10.23 -3.46 18.31
CA ILE A 591 -10.82 -4.20 19.42
C ILE A 591 -10.90 -3.31 20.66
N HIS A 592 -12.12 -3.18 21.20
CA HIS A 592 -12.45 -2.27 22.31
C HIS A 592 -12.83 -3.00 23.58
#